data_AF-A0A7Y4S0U5-F1
#
_entry.id   AF-A0A7Y4S0U5-F1
#
_cell.length_a   1.000
_cell.length_b   1.000
_cell.length_c   1.000
_cell.angle_alpha   90.00
_cell.angle_beta   90.00
_cell.angle_gamma   90.00
#
_symmetry.space_group_name_H-M   'P 1'
#
loop_
_entity.id
_entity.type
_entity.pdbx_description
1 polymer ?
#
loop_
_entity_poly.entity_id
_entity_poly.type
_entity_poly.pdbx_seq_one_letter_code
_entity_poly.pdbx_strand_id
1 'polypeptide(L)'
;MKKTNIYCIALVFGLTISVSAMADPMTQYEYKFFEDNIMKEYDAAVERCDALSGDNNACIATARANRNKSRDALNRKSKPTMKHSSVFKTKI
;
A
#
# COMPACT_ATOMS: atom_id res chain seq x y z
N MET A 1 -38.55 -19.62 39.50
CA MET A 1 -38.67 -18.48 38.57
C MET A 1 -37.46 -17.56 38.78
N LYS A 2 -36.67 -17.29 37.73
CA LYS A 2 -35.27 -16.84 37.80
C LYS A 2 -35.13 -15.34 38.19
N LYS A 3 -34.24 -15.07 39.15
CA LYS A 3 -33.83 -13.74 39.61
C LYS A 3 -33.09 -12.95 38.51
N THR A 4 -33.41 -11.67 38.47
CA THR A 4 -32.86 -10.56 37.68
C THR A 4 -31.32 -10.55 37.52
N ASN A 5 -30.84 -10.64 36.28
CA ASN A 5 -29.47 -10.32 35.88
C ASN A 5 -29.49 -9.15 34.88
N ILE A 6 -29.85 -7.97 35.40
CA ILE A 6 -30.05 -6.72 34.65
C ILE A 6 -28.88 -5.73 34.81
N TYR A 7 -27.68 -6.22 35.17
CA TYR A 7 -26.51 -5.37 35.48
C TYR A 7 -25.28 -5.60 34.57
N CYS A 8 -25.47 -5.99 33.31
CA CYS A 8 -24.36 -6.06 32.34
C CYS A 8 -24.61 -5.27 31.04
N ILE A 9 -25.49 -4.26 31.07
CA ILE A 9 -25.71 -3.35 29.93
C ILE A 9 -25.39 -1.93 30.38
N ALA A 10 -24.11 -1.63 30.54
CA ALA A 10 -23.63 -0.25 30.59
C ALA A 10 -22.20 -0.21 30.06
N LEU A 11 -22.02 0.53 28.96
CA LEU A 11 -20.74 0.98 28.37
C LEU A 11 -19.97 0.02 27.45
N VAL A 12 -20.65 -0.52 26.43
CA VAL A 12 -20.00 -0.91 25.15
C VAL A 12 -20.65 -0.10 24.03
N PHE A 13 -20.39 1.20 23.99
CA PHE A 13 -20.68 2.05 22.83
C PHE A 13 -19.48 2.95 22.59
N GLY A 14 -18.85 2.82 21.42
CA GLY A 14 -17.92 3.84 20.92
C GLY A 14 -16.56 3.37 20.41
N LEU A 15 -16.46 2.27 19.67
CA LEU A 15 -15.28 2.01 18.82
C LEU A 15 -15.69 1.59 17.40
N THR A 16 -16.55 2.37 16.76
CA THR A 16 -16.77 2.29 15.31
C THR A 16 -16.07 3.45 14.61
N ILE A 17 -14.74 3.43 14.59
CA ILE A 17 -14.01 4.27 13.63
C ILE A 17 -14.24 3.64 12.26
N SER A 18 -15.27 4.15 11.56
CA SER A 18 -15.47 3.87 10.14
C SER A 18 -14.38 4.63 9.38
N VAL A 19 -13.19 4.04 9.25
CA VAL A 19 -12.16 4.58 8.36
C VAL A 19 -12.69 4.38 6.93
N SER A 20 -13.44 5.35 6.43
CA SER A 20 -13.67 5.47 5.00
C SER A 20 -12.30 5.75 4.38
N ALA A 21 -11.65 4.68 3.92
CA ALA A 21 -10.42 4.78 3.15
C ALA A 21 -10.72 5.59 1.89
N MET A 22 -10.40 6.88 1.94
CA MET A 22 -10.47 7.75 0.78
C MET A 22 -9.36 7.31 -0.19
N ALA A 23 -9.77 6.62 -1.25
CA ALA A 23 -8.98 6.51 -2.46
C ALA A 23 -9.02 7.88 -3.14
N ASP A 24 -8.21 8.83 -2.65
CA ASP A 24 -8.05 10.13 -3.30
C ASP A 24 -7.27 9.91 -4.61
N PRO A 25 -7.75 10.38 -5.78
CA PRO A 25 -6.94 10.37 -6.99
C PRO A 25 -5.62 11.14 -6.76
N MET A 26 -4.51 10.42 -6.91
CA MET A 26 -3.16 10.98 -6.75
C MET A 26 -2.96 12.22 -7.62
N THR A 27 -2.52 13.32 -7.03
CA THR A 27 -2.23 14.57 -7.75
C THR A 27 -0.99 14.43 -8.64
N GLN A 28 -0.83 15.31 -9.63
CA GLN A 28 0.39 15.33 -10.47
C GLN A 28 1.66 15.57 -9.63
N TYR A 29 1.56 16.37 -8.56
CA TYR A 29 2.66 16.62 -7.64
C TYR A 29 3.06 15.34 -6.90
N GLU A 30 2.08 14.63 -6.32
CA GLU A 30 2.34 13.37 -5.63
C GLU A 30 2.91 12.31 -6.57
N TYR A 31 2.40 12.21 -7.80
CA TYR A 31 2.94 11.30 -8.80
C TYR A 31 4.44 11.56 -9.06
N LYS A 32 4.81 12.83 -9.29
CA LYS A 32 6.22 13.22 -9.49
C LYS A 32 7.06 12.96 -8.24
N PHE A 33 6.52 13.23 -7.06
CA PHE A 33 7.20 12.95 -5.80
C PHE A 33 7.49 11.46 -5.63
N PHE A 34 6.52 10.59 -5.90
CA PHE A 34 6.75 9.14 -5.84
C PHE A 34 7.69 8.64 -6.93
N GLU A 35 7.62 9.18 -8.14
CA GLU A 35 8.55 8.85 -9.21
C GLU A 35 10.00 9.21 -8.85
N ASP A 36 10.22 10.41 -8.30
CA ASP A 36 11.53 10.87 -7.82
C ASP A 36 12.07 9.99 -6.67
N ASN A 37 11.20 9.62 -5.72
CA ASN A 37 11.59 8.69 -4.65
C ASN A 37 11.98 7.30 -5.19
N ILE A 38 11.22 6.75 -6.14
CA ILE A 38 11.55 5.46 -6.78
C ILE A 38 12.92 5.54 -7.49
N MET A 39 13.24 6.68 -8.10
CA MET A 39 14.56 6.92 -8.71
C MET A 39 15.67 6.96 -7.67
N LYS A 40 15.49 7.73 -6.59
CA LYS A 40 16.47 7.79 -5.49
C LYS A 40 16.72 6.44 -4.83
N GLU A 41 15.67 5.64 -4.63
CA GLU A 41 15.80 4.28 -4.12
C GLU A 41 16.59 3.36 -5.05
N TYR A 42 16.37 3.50 -6.37
CA TYR A 42 17.13 2.78 -7.38
C TYR A 42 18.60 3.20 -7.39
N ASP A 43 18.89 4.50 -7.37
CA ASP A 43 20.27 5.02 -7.37
C ASP A 43 21.01 4.57 -6.11
N ALA A 44 20.38 4.68 -4.93
CA ALA A 44 20.95 4.16 -3.69
C ALA A 44 21.13 2.64 -3.70
N ALA A 45 20.29 1.89 -4.41
CA ALA A 45 20.48 0.45 -4.61
C ALA A 45 21.66 0.16 -5.54
N VAL A 46 21.85 0.94 -6.60
CA VAL A 46 23.01 0.84 -7.49
C VAL A 46 24.30 1.16 -6.73
N GLU A 47 24.35 2.23 -5.94
CA GLU A 47 25.52 2.55 -5.11
C GLU A 47 25.86 1.41 -4.13
N ARG A 48 24.83 0.77 -3.54
CA ARG A 48 25.03 -0.42 -2.71
C ARG A 48 25.57 -1.60 -3.52
N CYS A 49 25.10 -1.80 -4.75
CA CYS A 49 25.62 -2.80 -5.68
C CYS A 49 27.09 -2.53 -6.07
N ASP A 50 27.45 -1.27 -6.28
CA ASP A 50 28.82 -0.86 -6.60
C ASP A 50 29.76 -1.05 -5.41
N ALA A 51 29.26 -0.89 -4.19
CA ALA A 51 30.01 -1.16 -2.96
C ALA A 51 30.19 -2.66 -2.65
N LEU A 52 29.50 -3.57 -3.36
CA LEU A 52 29.62 -5.01 -3.19
C LEU A 52 30.76 -5.55 -4.06
N SER A 53 31.72 -6.26 -3.46
CA SER A 53 32.83 -6.93 -4.17
C SER A 53 32.41 -8.18 -4.99
N GLY A 54 31.15 -8.27 -5.42
CA GLY A 54 30.55 -9.42 -6.10
C GLY A 54 30.04 -9.11 -7.52
N ASP A 55 29.15 -9.97 -8.06
CA ASP A 55 28.57 -9.79 -9.39
C ASP A 55 27.56 -8.62 -9.40
N ASN A 56 28.09 -7.45 -9.74
CA ASN A 56 27.35 -6.19 -9.79
C ASN A 56 26.19 -6.24 -10.81
N ASN A 57 26.34 -6.98 -11.91
CA ASN A 57 25.30 -7.04 -12.95
C ASN A 57 24.01 -7.67 -12.44
N ALA A 58 24.09 -8.76 -11.68
CA ALA A 58 22.92 -9.40 -11.08
C ALA A 58 22.23 -8.49 -10.04
N CYS A 59 23.03 -7.73 -9.28
CA CYS A 59 22.55 -6.78 -8.30
C CYS A 59 21.80 -5.62 -8.97
N ILE A 60 22.40 -4.97 -9.97
CA ILE A 60 21.76 -3.89 -10.75
C ILE A 60 20.51 -4.38 -11.47
N ALA A 61 20.53 -5.61 -12.03
CA ALA A 61 19.36 -6.20 -12.65
C ALA A 61 18.18 -6.35 -11.66
N THR A 62 18.48 -6.78 -10.44
CA THR A 62 17.49 -6.89 -9.35
C THR A 62 16.97 -5.51 -8.93
N ALA A 63 17.86 -4.53 -8.77
CA ALA A 63 17.48 -3.14 -8.47
C ALA A 63 16.56 -2.56 -9.56
N ARG A 64 16.88 -2.80 -10.84
CA ARG A 64 16.06 -2.38 -11.98
C ARG A 64 14.69 -3.07 -11.99
N ALA A 65 14.64 -4.36 -11.69
CA ALA A 65 13.38 -5.09 -11.57
C ALA A 65 12.49 -4.52 -10.46
N ASN A 66 13.07 -4.19 -9.30
CA ASN A 66 12.35 -3.56 -8.20
C ASN A 66 11.84 -2.16 -8.57
N ARG A 67 12.68 -1.32 -9.18
CA ARG A 67 12.27 -0.01 -9.72
C ARG A 67 11.05 -0.13 -10.65
N ASN A 68 11.08 -1.07 -11.57
CA ASN A 68 9.98 -1.30 -12.50
C ASN A 68 8.69 -1.71 -11.77
N LYS A 69 8.77 -2.64 -10.81
CA LYS A 69 7.61 -3.04 -10.00
C LYS A 69 6.99 -1.86 -9.24
N SER A 70 7.82 -1.01 -8.63
CA SER A 70 7.36 0.18 -7.91
C SER A 70 6.71 1.19 -8.85
N ARG A 71 7.29 1.42 -10.03
CA ARG A 71 6.71 2.29 -11.06
C ARG A 71 5.37 1.76 -11.57
N ASP A 72 5.25 0.45 -11.79
CA ASP A 72 3.98 -0.16 -12.20
C ASP A 72 2.92 -0.05 -11.10
N ALA A 73 3.31 -0.19 -9.83
CA ALA A 73 2.43 0.03 -8.70
C ALA A 73 1.94 1.48 -8.61
N LEU A 74 2.84 2.45 -8.86
CA LEU A 74 2.51 3.87 -8.94
C LEU A 74 1.50 4.14 -10.07
N ASN A 75 1.77 3.60 -11.26
CA ASN A 75 0.86 3.70 -12.42
C ASN A 75 -0.51 3.09 -12.15
N ARG A 76 -0.58 1.96 -11.44
CA ARG A 76 -1.86 1.34 -11.04
C ARG A 76 -2.62 2.17 -10.02
N LYS A 77 -1.95 2.93 -9.17
CA LYS A 77 -2.58 3.85 -8.20
C LYS A 77 -3.04 5.16 -8.86
N SER A 78 -2.30 5.67 -9.84
CA SER A 78 -2.67 6.85 -10.61
C SER A 78 -3.87 6.61 -11.53
N LYS A 79 -4.00 5.40 -12.09
CA LYS A 79 -5.24 5.00 -12.78
C LYS A 79 -6.30 4.68 -11.73
N PRO A 80 -7.49 5.31 -11.73
CA PRO A 80 -8.55 4.92 -10.81
C PRO A 80 -8.92 3.47 -11.09
N THR A 81 -8.53 2.56 -10.18
CA THR A 81 -8.91 1.17 -10.27
C THR A 81 -10.39 1.09 -9.90
N MET A 82 -11.24 1.10 -10.92
CA MET A 82 -12.63 0.68 -10.82
C MET A 82 -12.68 -0.85 -10.59
N LYS A 83 -12.09 -1.32 -9.48
CA LYS A 83 -12.16 -2.70 -8.98
C LYS A 83 -12.10 -2.72 -7.45
N HIS A 84 -13.04 -2.00 -6.83
CA HIS A 84 -13.59 -2.40 -5.54
C HIS A 84 -15.12 -2.54 -5.66
N SER A 85 -15.55 -3.33 -6.63
CA SER A 85 -16.88 -3.90 -6.68
C SER A 85 -16.72 -5.37 -7.04
N SER A 86 -17.37 -6.26 -6.28
CA SER A 86 -17.54 -7.71 -6.51
C SER A 86 -16.60 -8.74 -5.85
N VAL A 87 -16.07 -8.52 -4.63
CA VAL A 87 -15.65 -9.66 -3.76
C VAL A 87 -16.68 -9.99 -2.67
N PHE A 88 -17.64 -9.11 -2.37
CA PHE A 88 -18.76 -9.43 -1.46
C PHE A 88 -20.03 -9.78 -2.23
N LYS A 89 -19.98 -10.87 -3.00
CA LYS A 89 -21.21 -11.60 -3.38
C LYS A 89 -21.03 -13.09 -3.11
N THR A 90 -20.53 -13.42 -1.92
CA THR A 90 -20.70 -14.77 -1.38
C THR A 90 -22.12 -14.88 -0.85
N LYS A 91 -23.00 -15.26 -1.77
CA LYS A 91 -24.16 -16.13 -1.60
C LYS A 91 -24.42 -16.57 -0.14
N ILE A 92 -25.41 -15.94 0.50
CA ILE A 92 -26.30 -16.56 1.49
C ILE A 92 -27.71 -16.17 1.06
#